data_AF-A0A328HGU4-F1
#
_entry.id   AF-A0A328HGU4-F1
#
_cell.length_a   1.000
_cell.length_b   1.000
_cell.length_c   1.000
_cell.angle_alpha   90.00
_cell.angle_beta   90.00
_cell.angle_gamma   90.00
#
_symmetry.space_group_name_H-M   'P 1'
#
loop_
_entity.id
_entity.type
_entity.pdbx_description
1 polymer ?
#
loop_
_entity_poly.entity_id
_entity_poly.type
_entity_poly.pdbx_seq_one_letter_code
_entity_poly.pdbx_strand_id
1 'polypeptide(L)'
;MFWGIDQKDWLQLWSGALGSLGGAVVGVFGTFFAAIIGGVVALVVVRLSNDYQERLARQQGELQGRLAAEQAEQQKAEAARIRENSLVADLIVATGDMLDALWEGREAVEAVRRRMAATVTVWKFETRNPDLFAVISAWPHYIHNKARYALDSPIQSDRIEAHGELRARVGKFATAMEAWPTADAAKRAEILADLKLPPGGVIILPADPLAKVNRP
;
A
#
# COMPACT_ATOMS: atom_id res chain seq x y z
N MET A 1 -37.27 -27.08 -25.15
CA MET A 1 -38.53 -26.46 -24.71
C MET A 1 -38.50 -24.97 -25.05
N PHE A 2 -38.94 -24.59 -26.25
CA PHE A 2 -39.21 -23.19 -26.58
C PHE A 2 -40.75 -23.06 -26.52
N TRP A 3 -41.27 -22.18 -25.66
CA TRP A 3 -42.71 -21.87 -25.49
C TRP A 3 -43.65 -22.93 -24.89
N GLY A 4 -43.16 -24.05 -24.34
CA GLY A 4 -44.03 -25.02 -23.66
C GLY A 4 -44.99 -25.80 -24.57
N ILE A 5 -44.80 -25.70 -25.89
CA ILE A 5 -45.47 -26.52 -26.90
C ILE A 5 -44.54 -27.69 -27.24
N ASP A 6 -45.07 -28.91 -27.25
CA ASP A 6 -44.29 -30.12 -27.54
C ASP A 6 -43.87 -30.14 -29.02
N GLN A 7 -42.70 -30.70 -29.35
CA GLN A 7 -42.15 -30.68 -30.71
C GLN A 7 -43.08 -31.37 -31.73
N LYS A 8 -43.88 -32.33 -31.23
CA LYS A 8 -44.91 -33.04 -32.00
C LYS A 8 -46.12 -32.15 -32.32
N ASP A 9 -46.52 -31.28 -31.39
CA ASP A 9 -47.62 -30.33 -31.59
C ASP A 9 -47.23 -29.24 -32.59
N TRP A 10 -45.96 -28.80 -32.55
CA TRP A 10 -45.42 -27.87 -33.54
C TRP A 10 -45.45 -28.45 -34.95
N LEU A 11 -45.01 -29.69 -35.13
CA LEU A 11 -45.03 -30.36 -36.43
C LEU A 11 -46.46 -30.65 -36.91
N GLN A 12 -47.40 -30.96 -36.02
CA GLN A 12 -48.81 -31.15 -36.37
C GLN A 12 -49.49 -29.88 -36.86
N LEU A 13 -49.14 -28.72 -36.30
CA LEU A 13 -49.69 -27.43 -36.71
C LEU A 13 -49.27 -27.07 -38.14
N TRP A 14 -48.07 -27.49 -38.56
CA TRP A 14 -47.57 -27.31 -39.92
C TRP A 14 -48.06 -28.39 -40.91
N SER A 15 -48.17 -29.65 -40.48
CA SER A 15 -48.70 -30.71 -41.35
C SER A 15 -50.20 -30.56 -41.60
N GLY A 16 -50.96 -30.02 -40.64
CA GLY A 16 -52.38 -29.71 -40.80
C GLY A 16 -52.64 -28.57 -41.77
N ALA A 17 -51.80 -27.53 -41.77
CA ALA A 17 -51.90 -26.39 -42.69
C ALA A 17 -51.55 -26.75 -44.15
N LEU A 18 -50.75 -27.79 -44.38
CA LEU A 18 -50.38 -28.28 -45.71
C LEU A 18 -51.38 -29.30 -46.28
N GLY A 19 -52.21 -29.93 -45.45
CA GLY A 19 -53.13 -31.00 -45.86
C GLY A 19 -54.48 -30.54 -46.42
N SER A 20 -54.91 -29.29 -46.20
CA SER A 20 -56.28 -28.84 -46.50
C SER A 20 -56.44 -27.88 -47.68
N LEU A 21 -55.41 -27.72 -48.53
CA LEU A 21 -55.45 -26.79 -49.66
C LEU A 21 -55.21 -27.50 -50.99
N GLY A 22 -56.20 -28.33 -51.37
CA GLY A 22 -56.44 -28.62 -52.79
C GLY A 22 -56.99 -27.36 -53.47
N GLY A 23 -56.21 -26.77 -54.39
CA GLY A 23 -56.70 -25.75 -55.32
C GLY A 23 -55.93 -24.43 -55.34
N ALA A 24 -54.81 -24.41 -56.06
CA ALA A 24 -54.39 -23.35 -57.00
C ALA A 24 -54.24 -21.87 -56.57
N VAL A 25 -54.35 -21.44 -55.30
CA VAL A 25 -54.19 -19.99 -54.95
C VAL A 25 -53.11 -19.69 -53.89
N VAL A 26 -52.30 -20.66 -53.45
CA VAL A 26 -51.44 -20.47 -52.25
C VAL A 26 -49.98 -20.07 -52.56
N GLY A 27 -49.62 -19.85 -53.83
CA GLY A 27 -48.23 -19.53 -54.21
C GLY A 27 -47.71 -18.17 -53.70
N VAL A 28 -48.59 -17.18 -53.49
CA VAL A 28 -48.19 -15.82 -53.14
C VAL A 28 -48.39 -15.50 -51.65
N PHE A 29 -49.38 -16.12 -50.99
CA PHE A 29 -49.65 -15.83 -49.57
C PHE A 29 -48.77 -16.64 -48.61
N GLY A 30 -48.43 -17.90 -48.93
CA GLY A 30 -47.60 -18.73 -48.05
C GLY A 30 -46.14 -18.23 -47.94
N THR A 31 -45.58 -17.70 -49.03
CA THR A 31 -44.25 -17.09 -49.06
C THR A 31 -44.23 -15.73 -48.34
N PHE A 32 -45.32 -14.97 -48.42
CA PHE A 32 -45.46 -13.69 -47.71
C PHE A 32 -45.53 -13.88 -46.18
N PHE A 33 -46.32 -14.83 -45.68
CA PHE A 33 -46.38 -15.14 -44.25
C PHE A 33 -45.09 -15.76 -43.72
N ALA A 34 -44.41 -16.62 -44.49
CA ALA A 34 -43.12 -17.16 -44.11
C ALA A 34 -42.02 -16.07 -44.02
N ALA A 35 -42.02 -15.09 -44.93
CA ALA A 35 -41.10 -13.97 -44.90
C ALA A 35 -41.39 -12.98 -43.75
N ILE A 36 -42.66 -12.71 -43.46
CA ILE A 36 -43.07 -11.87 -42.32
C ILE A 36 -42.70 -12.55 -41.01
N ILE A 37 -42.99 -13.83 -40.84
CA ILE A 37 -42.65 -14.59 -39.62
C ILE A 37 -41.13 -14.71 -39.48
N GLY A 38 -40.39 -14.97 -40.57
CA GLY A 38 -38.93 -14.99 -40.58
C GLY A 38 -38.30 -13.64 -40.21
N GLY A 39 -38.85 -12.53 -40.70
CA GLY A 39 -38.42 -11.18 -40.35
C GLY A 39 -38.70 -10.82 -38.88
N VAL A 40 -39.87 -11.24 -38.35
CA VAL A 40 -40.21 -11.03 -36.94
C VAL A 40 -39.32 -11.89 -36.02
N VAL A 41 -39.05 -13.14 -36.38
CA VAL A 41 -38.13 -14.00 -35.61
C VAL A 41 -36.70 -13.46 -35.65
N ALA A 42 -36.22 -12.98 -36.80
CA ALA A 42 -34.91 -12.34 -36.90
C ALA A 42 -34.82 -11.07 -36.04
N LEU A 43 -35.86 -10.22 -36.06
CA LEU A 43 -35.94 -9.02 -35.21
C LEU A 43 -35.98 -9.36 -33.71
N VAL A 44 -36.69 -10.42 -33.33
CA VAL A 44 -36.76 -10.89 -31.93
C VAL A 44 -35.43 -11.48 -31.47
N VAL A 45 -34.73 -12.26 -32.32
CA VAL A 45 -33.40 -12.80 -32.01
C VAL A 45 -32.36 -11.69 -31.90
N VAL A 46 -32.41 -10.68 -32.79
CA VAL A 46 -31.51 -9.52 -32.71
C VAL A 46 -31.79 -8.69 -31.46
N ARG A 47 -33.06 -8.45 -31.09
CA ARG A 47 -33.41 -7.75 -29.85
C ARG A 47 -32.97 -8.54 -28.60
N LEU A 48 -33.23 -9.84 -28.56
CA LEU A 48 -32.80 -10.70 -27.45
C LEU A 48 -31.27 -10.78 -27.37
N SER A 49 -30.58 -10.90 -28.49
CA SER A 49 -29.11 -10.96 -28.53
C SER A 49 -28.49 -9.63 -28.11
N ASN A 50 -29.05 -8.49 -28.53
CA ASN A 50 -28.62 -7.17 -28.06
C ASN A 50 -28.85 -6.99 -26.56
N ASP A 51 -30.02 -7.38 -26.05
CA ASP A 51 -30.33 -7.29 -24.61
C ASP A 51 -29.41 -8.19 -23.78
N TYR A 52 -29.06 -9.39 -24.28
CA TYR A 52 -28.12 -10.29 -23.61
C TYR A 52 -26.67 -9.77 -23.64
N GLN A 53 -26.22 -9.24 -24.78
CA GLN A 53 -24.88 -8.66 -24.90
C GLN A 53 -24.73 -7.41 -24.04
N GLU A 54 -25.76 -6.57 -23.96
CA GLU A 54 -25.75 -5.37 -23.12
C GLU A 54 -25.73 -5.72 -21.62
N ARG A 55 -26.47 -6.76 -21.21
CA ARG A 55 -26.43 -7.26 -19.82
C ARG A 55 -25.08 -7.87 -19.46
N LEU A 56 -24.46 -8.64 -20.37
CA LEU A 56 -23.12 -9.19 -20.18
C LEU A 56 -22.05 -8.09 -20.12
N ALA A 57 -22.13 -7.08 -20.99
CA ALA A 57 -21.21 -5.94 -20.98
C ALA A 57 -21.33 -5.13 -19.69
N ARG A 58 -22.55 -4.90 -19.17
CA ARG A 58 -22.76 -4.24 -17.88
C ARG A 58 -22.20 -5.08 -16.72
N GLN A 59 -22.45 -6.40 -16.70
CA GLN A 59 -21.88 -7.28 -15.67
C GLN A 59 -20.36 -7.36 -15.73
N GLN A 60 -19.76 -7.42 -16.92
CA GLN A 60 -18.31 -7.41 -17.09
C GLN A 60 -17.70 -6.06 -16.68
N GLY A 61 -18.35 -4.94 -16.99
CA GLY A 61 -17.92 -3.61 -16.54
C GLY A 61 -17.94 -3.46 -15.02
N GLU A 62 -18.98 -3.97 -14.34
CA GLU A 62 -19.05 -3.97 -12.88
C GLU A 62 -17.99 -4.86 -12.23
N LEU A 63 -17.77 -6.07 -12.78
CA LEU A 63 -16.73 -6.98 -12.29
C LEU A 63 -15.32 -6.43 -12.54
N GLN A 64 -15.05 -5.88 -13.73
CA GLN A 64 -13.78 -5.19 -14.01
C GLN A 64 -13.59 -3.97 -13.11
N GLY A 65 -14.64 -3.21 -12.84
CA GLY A 65 -14.59 -2.07 -11.92
C GLY A 65 -14.20 -2.50 -10.49
N ARG A 66 -14.79 -3.59 -9.99
CA ARG A 66 -14.43 -4.15 -8.67
C ARG A 66 -12.99 -4.66 -8.64
N LEU A 67 -12.57 -5.42 -9.65
CA LEU A 67 -11.19 -5.91 -9.75
C LEU A 67 -10.18 -4.77 -9.88
N ALA A 68 -10.49 -3.73 -10.64
CA ALA A 68 -9.63 -2.55 -10.78
C ALA A 68 -9.53 -1.77 -9.46
N ALA A 69 -10.63 -1.63 -8.72
CA ALA A 69 -10.63 -1.02 -7.40
C ALA A 69 -9.79 -1.84 -6.39
N GLU A 70 -9.97 -3.16 -6.36
CA GLU A 70 -9.18 -4.06 -5.52
C GLU A 70 -7.69 -4.01 -5.88
N GLN A 71 -7.34 -4.02 -7.17
CA GLN A 71 -5.96 -3.87 -7.63
C GLN A 71 -5.38 -2.50 -7.24
N ALA A 72 -6.14 -1.42 -7.37
CA ALA A 72 -5.69 -0.09 -6.97
C ALA A 72 -5.45 0.00 -5.45
N GLU A 73 -6.28 -0.64 -4.63
CA GLU A 73 -6.06 -0.73 -3.19
C GLU A 73 -4.82 -1.57 -2.85
N GLN A 74 -4.63 -2.72 -3.51
CA GLN A 74 -3.45 -3.56 -3.34
C GLN A 74 -2.17 -2.82 -3.73
N GLN A 75 -2.16 -2.13 -4.88
CA GLN A 75 -1.03 -1.32 -5.31
C GLN A 75 -0.72 -0.18 -4.33
N LYS A 76 -1.74 0.49 -3.79
CA LYS A 76 -1.54 1.52 -2.76
C LYS A 76 -0.93 0.94 -1.47
N ALA A 77 -1.39 -0.24 -1.05
CA ALA A 77 -0.87 -0.92 0.13
C ALA A 77 0.58 -1.38 -0.07
N GLU A 78 0.89 -1.94 -1.24
CA GLU A 78 2.24 -2.36 -1.60
C GLU A 78 3.20 -1.16 -1.70
N ALA A 79 2.78 -0.09 -2.36
CA ALA A 79 3.58 1.14 -2.45
C ALA A 79 3.85 1.75 -1.06
N ALA A 80 2.88 1.70 -0.14
CA ALA A 80 3.07 2.14 1.24
C ALA A 80 4.09 1.27 1.98
N ARG A 81 4.03 -0.06 1.81
CA ARG A 81 5.01 -0.99 2.39
C ARG A 81 6.42 -0.75 1.84
N ILE A 82 6.56 -0.52 0.54
CA ILE A 82 7.85 -0.22 -0.10
C ILE A 82 8.43 1.08 0.48
N ARG A 83 7.62 2.13 0.64
CA ARG A 83 8.05 3.39 1.25
C ARG A 83 8.48 3.21 2.70
N GLU A 84 7.72 2.47 3.51
CA GLU A 84 8.10 2.15 4.89
C GLU A 84 9.44 1.40 4.94
N ASN A 85 9.61 0.37 4.11
CA ASN A 85 10.86 -0.41 4.06
C ASN A 85 12.07 0.45 3.63
N SER A 86 11.88 1.37 2.68
CA SER A 86 12.93 2.30 2.28
C SER A 86 13.37 3.20 3.44
N LEU A 87 12.41 3.73 4.19
CA LEU A 87 12.70 4.58 5.36
C LEU A 87 13.38 3.79 6.49
N VAL A 88 13.01 2.52 6.68
CA VAL A 88 13.71 1.61 7.61
C VAL A 88 15.16 1.46 7.19
N ALA A 89 15.40 1.13 5.92
CA ALA A 89 16.75 0.94 5.40
C ALA A 89 17.59 2.22 5.56
N ASP A 90 17.04 3.38 5.19
CA ASP A 90 17.70 4.68 5.34
C ASP A 90 18.04 4.99 6.80
N LEU A 91 17.14 4.67 7.75
CA LEU A 91 17.41 4.83 9.17
C LEU A 91 18.51 3.89 9.66
N ILE A 92 18.50 2.63 9.26
CA ILE A 92 19.52 1.64 9.65
C ILE A 92 20.89 2.10 9.14
N VAL A 93 20.99 2.46 7.86
CA VAL A 93 22.22 2.97 7.25
C VAL A 93 22.69 4.24 7.96
N ALA A 94 21.79 5.22 8.15
CA ALA A 94 22.16 6.47 8.81
C ALA A 94 22.61 6.27 10.27
N THR A 95 22.04 5.29 10.96
CA THR A 95 22.44 4.93 12.33
C THR A 95 23.82 4.26 12.34
N GLY A 96 24.12 3.41 11.36
CA GLY A 96 25.43 2.79 11.18
C GLY A 96 26.52 3.83 10.91
N ASP A 97 26.27 4.75 9.98
CA ASP A 97 27.20 5.83 9.59
C ASP A 97 27.59 6.74 10.76
N MET A 98 26.80 6.76 11.85
CA MET A 98 27.17 7.51 13.07
C MET A 98 28.47 6.98 13.70
N LEU A 99 28.74 5.67 13.59
CA LEU A 99 29.96 5.08 14.11
C LEU A 99 31.18 5.50 13.30
N ASP A 100 31.02 5.65 11.99
CA ASP A 100 32.10 6.08 11.09
C ASP A 100 32.35 7.59 11.22
N ALA A 101 31.27 8.38 11.34
CA ALA A 101 31.34 9.82 11.52
C ALA A 101 32.11 10.26 12.77
N LEU A 102 32.22 9.40 13.80
CA LEU A 102 33.08 9.65 14.96
C LEU A 102 34.55 9.82 14.59
N TRP A 103 35.04 9.14 13.56
CA TRP A 103 36.43 9.26 13.13
C TRP A 103 36.68 10.52 12.31
N GLU A 104 35.62 11.08 11.71
CA GLU A 104 35.68 12.30 10.91
C GLU A 104 35.52 13.57 11.76
N GLY A 105 34.75 13.50 12.85
CA GLY A 105 34.61 14.56 13.84
C GLY A 105 33.22 15.15 13.96
N ARG A 106 33.13 16.31 14.64
CA ARG A 106 31.86 16.90 15.10
C ARG A 106 30.87 17.19 13.97
N GLU A 107 31.34 17.77 12.88
CA GLU A 107 30.49 18.16 11.76
C GLU A 107 29.88 16.93 11.07
N ALA A 108 30.64 15.85 10.93
CA ALA A 108 30.15 14.59 10.38
C ALA A 108 29.06 13.98 11.27
N VAL A 109 29.28 13.94 12.59
CA VAL A 109 28.31 13.45 13.58
C VAL A 109 27.00 14.25 13.53
N GLU A 110 27.07 15.58 13.43
CA GLU A 110 25.89 16.43 13.30
C GLU A 110 25.18 16.26 11.95
N ALA A 111 25.93 16.08 10.85
CA ALA A 111 25.37 15.79 9.54
C ALA A 111 24.57 14.48 9.54
N VAL A 112 25.14 13.41 10.14
CA VAL A 112 24.44 12.13 10.28
C VAL A 112 23.18 12.28 11.13
N ARG A 113 23.24 13.00 12.27
CA ARG A 113 22.06 13.27 13.11
C ARG A 113 20.95 13.96 12.30
N ARG A 114 21.29 14.98 11.49
CA ARG A 114 20.31 15.69 10.65
C ARG A 114 19.66 14.76 9.62
N ARG A 115 20.43 13.89 8.98
CA ARG A 115 19.89 12.89 8.06
C ARG A 115 18.93 11.92 8.76
N MET A 116 19.32 11.38 9.92
CA MET A 116 18.43 10.52 10.72
C MET A 116 17.11 11.24 11.09
N ALA A 117 17.21 12.50 11.54
CA ALA A 117 16.03 13.31 11.88
C ALA A 117 15.15 13.62 10.67
N ALA A 118 15.74 13.83 9.49
CA ALA A 118 15.00 14.01 8.26
C ALA A 118 14.23 12.73 7.89
N THR A 119 14.86 11.55 7.94
CA THR A 119 14.19 10.27 7.65
C THR A 119 13.03 10.01 8.63
N VAL A 120 13.24 10.26 9.92
CA VAL A 120 12.18 10.21 10.95
C VAL A 120 11.03 11.19 10.63
N THR A 121 11.34 12.37 10.10
CA THR A 121 10.33 13.36 9.73
C THR A 121 9.52 12.88 8.52
N VAL A 122 10.16 12.31 7.51
CA VAL A 122 9.47 11.70 6.36
C VAL A 122 8.57 10.53 6.84
N TRP A 123 9.05 9.71 7.77
CA TRP A 123 8.28 8.63 8.39
C TRP A 123 6.95 9.11 8.97
N LYS A 124 6.95 10.28 9.63
CA LYS A 124 5.73 10.89 10.20
C LYS A 124 4.65 11.15 9.15
N PHE A 125 5.05 11.52 7.93
CA PHE A 125 4.12 11.89 6.86
C PHE A 125 3.72 10.69 5.99
N GLU A 126 4.62 9.73 5.81
CA GLU A 126 4.41 8.59 4.90
C GLU A 126 3.75 7.39 5.57
N THR A 127 3.93 7.21 6.87
CA THR A 127 3.46 6.01 7.57
C THR A 127 2.20 6.26 8.39
N ARG A 128 1.37 5.23 8.51
CA ARG A 128 0.14 5.26 9.31
C ARG A 128 0.35 4.85 10.78
N ASN A 129 1.58 4.65 11.22
CA ASN A 129 1.88 4.16 12.56
C ASN A 129 2.41 5.30 13.46
N PRO A 130 1.53 5.99 14.21
CA PRO A 130 1.94 7.09 15.09
C PRO A 130 2.75 6.61 16.31
N ASP A 131 2.56 5.36 16.74
CA ASP A 131 3.17 4.83 17.95
C ASP A 131 4.68 4.64 17.77
N LEU A 132 5.11 4.10 16.63
CA LEU A 132 6.53 3.97 16.35
C LEU A 132 7.19 5.34 16.26
N PHE A 133 6.59 6.28 15.53
CA PHE A 133 7.11 7.64 15.41
C PHE A 133 7.32 8.30 16.79
N ALA A 134 6.35 8.17 17.70
CA ALA A 134 6.44 8.73 19.04
C ALA A 134 7.69 8.24 19.80
N VAL A 135 8.08 6.99 19.58
CA VAL A 135 9.26 6.39 20.21
C VAL A 135 10.55 6.74 19.46
N ILE A 136 10.59 6.58 18.13
CA ILE A 136 11.83 6.75 17.35
C ILE A 136 12.24 8.20 17.15
N SER A 137 11.31 9.16 17.33
CA SER A 137 11.58 10.58 17.07
C SER A 137 12.72 11.17 17.90
N ALA A 138 12.96 10.63 19.10
CA ALA A 138 14.01 11.07 19.99
C ALA A 138 15.37 10.37 19.78
N TRP A 139 15.39 9.23 19.06
CA TRP A 139 16.59 8.41 18.90
C TRP A 139 17.75 9.11 18.18
N PRO A 140 17.54 9.91 17.11
CA PRO A 140 18.62 10.67 16.49
C PRO A 140 19.41 11.52 17.49
N HIS A 141 18.71 12.20 18.40
CA HIS A 141 19.34 12.99 19.46
C HIS A 141 20.00 12.13 20.52
N TYR A 142 19.35 11.04 20.94
CA TYR A 142 19.89 10.13 21.95
C TYR A 142 21.22 9.48 21.53
N ILE A 143 21.32 9.08 20.26
CA ILE A 143 22.53 8.52 19.66
C ILE A 143 23.59 9.62 19.52
N HIS A 144 23.21 10.76 18.93
CA HIS A 144 24.11 11.91 18.74
C HIS A 144 24.75 12.41 20.03
N ASN A 145 23.98 12.52 21.13
CA ASN A 145 24.50 13.00 22.41
C ASN A 145 25.62 12.08 22.94
N LYS A 146 25.51 10.77 22.72
CA LYS A 146 26.57 9.83 23.09
C LYS A 146 27.77 9.91 22.16
N ALA A 147 27.53 10.08 20.85
CA ALA A 147 28.61 10.32 19.89
C ALA A 147 29.42 11.58 20.22
N ARG A 148 28.74 12.69 20.55
CA ARG A 148 29.41 13.91 21.02
C ARG A 148 30.18 13.69 22.30
N TYR A 149 29.62 12.97 23.28
CA TYR A 149 30.35 12.66 24.51
C TYR A 149 31.62 11.83 24.23
N ALA A 150 31.56 10.88 23.31
CA ALA A 150 32.72 10.09 22.88
C ALA A 150 33.81 10.95 22.21
N LEU A 151 33.43 11.98 21.44
CA LEU A 151 34.37 12.93 20.84
C LEU A 151 34.96 13.91 21.86
N ASP A 152 34.12 14.38 22.79
CA ASP A 152 34.41 15.56 23.61
C ASP A 152 35.09 15.22 24.92
N SER A 153 35.02 13.96 25.36
CA SER A 153 35.60 13.59 26.65
C SER A 153 37.12 13.75 26.64
N PRO A 154 37.69 14.52 27.58
CA PRO A 154 39.14 14.67 27.69
C PRO A 154 39.81 13.38 28.17
N ILE A 155 39.06 12.49 28.84
CA ILE A 155 39.57 11.28 29.47
C ILE A 155 39.46 10.10 28.51
N GLN A 156 40.57 9.38 28.28
CA GLN A 156 40.61 8.27 27.31
C GLN A 156 39.70 7.10 27.70
N SER A 157 39.64 6.72 28.98
CA SER A 157 38.77 5.63 29.46
C SER A 157 37.30 5.93 29.16
N ASP A 158 36.87 7.17 29.42
CA ASP A 158 35.51 7.62 29.20
C ASP A 158 35.16 7.60 27.71
N ARG A 159 36.11 7.94 26.83
CA ARG A 159 35.92 7.81 25.38
C ARG A 159 35.67 6.36 24.98
N ILE A 160 36.51 5.42 25.46
CA ILE A 160 36.37 3.99 25.14
C ILE A 160 35.00 3.46 25.61
N GLU A 161 34.61 3.80 26.83
CA GLU A 161 33.30 3.44 27.38
C GLU A 161 32.17 4.05 26.54
N ALA A 162 32.26 5.33 26.20
CA ALA A 162 31.27 6.02 25.37
C ALA A 162 31.13 5.41 23.97
N HIS A 163 32.23 4.97 23.35
CA HIS A 163 32.20 4.23 22.08
C HIS A 163 31.45 2.90 22.23
N GLY A 164 31.70 2.15 23.31
CA GLY A 164 30.99 0.92 23.61
C GLY A 164 29.49 1.14 23.77
N GLU A 165 29.09 2.15 24.55
CA GLU A 165 27.69 2.53 24.73
C GLU A 165 27.05 3.03 23.43
N LEU A 166 27.76 3.82 22.62
CA LEU A 166 27.24 4.27 21.33
C LEU A 166 26.95 3.08 20.43
N ARG A 167 27.89 2.13 20.31
CA ARG A 167 27.69 0.90 19.52
C ARG A 167 26.48 0.12 20.02
N ALA A 168 26.31 0.00 21.34
CA ALA A 168 25.13 -0.65 21.92
C ALA A 168 23.82 0.08 21.54
N ARG A 169 23.79 1.41 21.57
CA ARG A 169 22.61 2.21 21.17
C ARG A 169 22.31 2.07 19.68
N VAL A 170 23.32 2.21 18.83
CA VAL A 170 23.22 2.05 17.38
C VAL A 170 22.71 0.65 17.03
N GLY A 171 23.32 -0.39 17.61
CA GLY A 171 22.91 -1.79 17.40
C GLY A 171 21.47 -2.04 17.84
N LYS A 172 21.10 -1.59 19.04
CA LYS A 172 19.73 -1.71 19.55
C LYS A 172 18.71 -1.05 18.61
N PHE A 173 18.97 0.18 18.17
CA PHE A 173 18.09 0.88 17.26
C PHE A 173 17.99 0.18 15.91
N ALA A 174 19.12 -0.18 15.31
CA ALA A 174 19.18 -0.84 14.02
C ALA A 174 18.44 -2.19 14.01
N THR A 175 18.68 -3.04 15.01
CA THR A 175 17.99 -4.34 15.15
C THR A 175 16.48 -4.17 15.29
N ALA A 176 16.03 -3.18 16.06
CA ALA A 176 14.61 -2.90 16.21
C ALA A 176 13.96 -2.40 14.90
N MET A 177 14.66 -1.56 14.14
CA MET A 177 14.19 -1.09 12.84
C MET A 177 14.18 -2.21 11.80
N GLU A 178 15.18 -3.08 11.79
CA GLU A 178 15.26 -4.24 10.89
C GLU A 178 14.10 -5.22 11.12
N ALA A 179 13.75 -5.46 12.38
CA ALA A 179 12.64 -6.34 12.74
C ALA A 179 11.25 -5.74 12.47
N TRP A 180 11.13 -4.41 12.36
CA TRP A 180 9.84 -3.73 12.34
C TRP A 180 8.91 -4.12 11.17
N PRO A 181 9.37 -4.16 9.90
CA PRO A 181 8.49 -4.44 8.76
C PRO A 181 7.80 -5.80 8.83
N THR A 182 8.46 -6.79 9.42
CA THR A 182 8.00 -8.18 9.49
C THR A 182 7.39 -8.54 10.84
N ALA A 183 7.51 -7.67 11.85
CA ALA A 183 6.97 -7.89 13.18
C ALA A 183 5.44 -7.95 13.18
N ASP A 184 4.89 -8.96 13.84
CA ASP A 184 3.48 -9.05 14.19
C ASP A 184 3.11 -8.05 15.31
N ALA A 185 1.84 -8.02 15.72
CA ALA A 185 1.36 -7.06 16.73
C ALA A 185 2.06 -7.23 18.10
N ALA A 186 2.31 -8.46 18.53
CA ALA A 186 2.99 -8.74 19.79
C ALA A 186 4.46 -8.29 19.72
N LYS A 187 5.14 -8.62 18.63
CA LYS A 187 6.53 -8.23 18.41
C LYS A 187 6.70 -6.73 18.25
N ARG A 188 5.74 -6.04 17.61
CA ARG A 188 5.72 -4.57 17.55
C ARG A 188 5.61 -3.96 18.94
N ALA A 189 4.77 -4.51 19.82
CA ALA A 189 4.66 -4.02 21.20
C ALA A 189 5.98 -4.21 21.97
N GLU A 190 6.66 -5.34 21.79
CA GLU A 190 8.01 -5.57 22.34
C GLU A 190 9.02 -4.56 21.80
N ILE A 191 9.07 -4.33 20.49
CA ILE A 191 9.96 -3.35 19.86
C ILE A 191 9.73 -1.96 20.44
N LEU A 192 8.46 -1.54 20.54
CA LEU A 192 8.12 -0.23 21.12
C LEU A 192 8.53 -0.13 22.58
N ALA A 193 8.34 -1.19 23.37
CA ALA A 193 8.74 -1.22 24.77
C ALA A 193 10.27 -1.14 24.92
N ASP A 194 11.00 -1.88 24.09
CA ASP A 194 12.47 -1.88 24.10
C ASP A 194 13.02 -0.52 23.65
N LEU A 195 12.42 0.10 22.63
CA LEU A 195 12.86 1.39 22.11
C LEU A 195 12.51 2.59 23.02
N LYS A 196 11.72 2.41 24.07
CA LYS A 196 11.45 3.49 25.03
C LYS A 196 12.74 3.93 25.70
N LEU A 197 13.03 5.22 25.57
CA LEU A 197 14.20 5.83 26.18
C LEU A 197 13.98 6.03 27.69
N PRO A 198 15.01 5.86 28.52
CA PRO A 198 14.90 6.12 29.95
C PRO A 198 14.60 7.61 30.22
N PRO A 199 13.87 7.93 31.31
CA PRO A 199 13.63 9.31 31.72
C PRO A 199 14.96 10.04 31.91
N GLY A 200 15.13 11.18 31.22
CA GLY A 200 16.39 11.94 31.19
C GLY A 200 17.36 11.56 30.05
N GLY A 201 17.05 10.54 29.24
CA GLY A 201 17.89 10.13 28.11
C GLY A 201 18.00 11.19 27.00
N VAL A 202 16.98 12.02 26.84
CA VAL A 202 16.95 13.10 25.86
C VAL A 202 17.06 14.43 26.60
N ILE A 203 18.28 14.92 26.78
CA ILE A 203 18.45 16.36 27.03
C ILE A 203 18.23 17.03 25.66
N ILE A 204 16.99 17.44 25.40
CA ILE A 204 16.74 18.47 24.40
C ILE A 204 17.36 19.73 24.99
N LEU A 205 18.59 20.06 24.61
CA LEU A 205 19.06 21.43 24.81
C LEU A 205 18.17 22.31 23.93
N PRO A 206 17.34 23.19 24.49
CA PRO A 206 16.56 24.12 23.69
C PRO A 206 17.53 24.94 22.84
N ALA A 207 17.12 25.21 21.60
CA ALA A 207 17.82 26.14 20.73
C ALA A 207 17.75 27.54 21.36
N ASP A 208 18.80 27.94 22.09
CA ASP A 208 19.12 29.35 22.30
C ASP A 208 20.59 29.52 22.73
N PRO A 209 21.47 30.13 21.91
CA PRO A 209 22.75 30.60 22.39
C PRO A 209 22.51 31.86 23.23
N LEU A 210 22.44 31.68 24.54
CA LEU A 210 22.81 32.67 25.55
C LEU A 210 22.28 34.10 25.31
N ALA A 211 21.14 34.41 25.91
CA ALA A 211 20.94 35.74 26.46
C ALA A 211 22.09 36.03 27.45
N LYS A 212 23.09 36.80 27.01
CA LYS A 212 23.89 37.79 27.77
C LYS A 212 25.01 38.32 26.89
N VAL A 213 24.67 39.31 26.07
CA VAL A 213 25.64 40.36 25.71
C VAL A 213 25.19 41.61 26.44
N ASN A 214 25.64 41.77 27.68
CA ASN A 214 25.79 43.11 28.23
C ASN A 214 26.90 43.78 27.39
N ARG A 215 26.50 44.65 26.46
CA ARG A 215 27.46 45.58 25.85
C ARG A 215 27.76 46.70 26.85
N PRO A 216 29.01 47.19 26.90
CA PRO A 216 29.43 48.28 27.77
C PRO A 216 28.66 49.58 27.51
#